data_AF-A0A7Y5B4F3-F1
#
_entry.id   AF-A0A7Y5B4F3-F1
#
_cell.length_a   1.000
_cell.length_b   1.000
_cell.length_c   1.000
_cell.angle_alpha   90.00
_cell.angle_beta   90.00
_cell.angle_gamma   90.00
#
_symmetry.space_group_name_H-M   'P 1'
#
loop_
_entity.id
_entity.type
_entity.pdbx_description
1 polymer ?
#
loop_
_entity_poly.entity_id
_entity_poly.type
_entity_poly.pdbx_seq_one_letter_code
_entity_poly.pdbx_strand_id
1 'polypeptide(L)'
;MRNFLGSLMAAALLASGALAQPYIMMPDSTNNRIVTFDPFDGSVMNPNLFALAGGTPIHAMVVGNEIWVSEQGGDRVSRWSMTGTPLGQIGTAGLDNIRGMGLVAGTVYVTNAGTANGAPGNAVVMFDTNGNPMGSFTTTGLAPSPFGILAHQGGILVSSSSGNNDIHKFNLAGGSIGAFHNSTSLNFAEQMNYAADGNVLVAGFSSNNVVRLDVNTGALIESFAASGARGVIQLGNGNIMWTNGSGAHVFNVTTRTSSLVYSGGGRYLELVPEPMSLFGLGAGLALLARRRRKA
;
A
#
# COMPACT_ATOMS: atom_id res chain seq x y z
N MET A 1 -11.65 -61.62 -38.92
CA MET A 1 -10.36 -60.88 -38.97
C MET A 1 -10.68 -59.41 -38.76
N ARG A 2 -10.45 -58.90 -37.55
CA ARG A 2 -9.42 -57.87 -37.24
C ARG A 2 -9.65 -56.54 -37.98
N ASN A 3 -10.20 -55.54 -37.29
CA ASN A 3 -9.40 -54.48 -36.67
C ASN A 3 -10.24 -53.53 -35.82
N PHE A 4 -9.85 -53.44 -34.54
CA PHE A 4 -10.18 -52.36 -33.61
C PHE A 4 -9.45 -51.09 -34.04
N LEU A 5 -10.13 -49.94 -34.01
CA LEU A 5 -9.52 -48.64 -33.77
C LEU A 5 -10.56 -47.75 -33.09
N GLY A 6 -10.36 -47.51 -31.79
CA GLY A 6 -11.04 -46.45 -31.07
C GLY A 6 -10.40 -45.10 -31.37
N SER A 7 -11.17 -44.04 -31.21
CA SER A 7 -10.60 -42.72 -30.91
C SER A 7 -11.58 -41.95 -30.03
N LEU A 8 -11.04 -41.52 -28.89
CA LEU A 8 -11.63 -40.64 -27.88
C LEU A 8 -12.41 -39.47 -28.50
N MET A 9 -13.66 -39.29 -28.07
CA MET A 9 -14.28 -37.97 -28.09
C MET A 9 -13.89 -37.24 -26.80
N ALA A 10 -13.21 -36.11 -26.98
CA ALA A 10 -12.81 -35.17 -25.95
C ALA A 10 -14.04 -34.63 -25.21
N ALA A 11 -14.16 -34.95 -23.92
CA ALA A 11 -14.99 -34.16 -23.01
C ALA A 11 -14.14 -32.97 -22.56
N ALA A 12 -14.46 -31.79 -23.09
CA ALA A 12 -13.86 -30.53 -22.71
C ALA A 12 -14.01 -30.32 -21.20
N LEU A 13 -12.88 -30.25 -20.48
CA LEU A 13 -12.86 -29.70 -19.13
C LEU A 13 -13.25 -28.22 -19.25
N LEU A 14 -14.45 -27.88 -18.79
CA LEU A 14 -14.81 -26.52 -18.45
C LEU A 14 -13.96 -26.10 -17.23
N ALA A 15 -12.73 -25.68 -17.47
CA ALA A 15 -12.03 -24.81 -16.54
C ALA A 15 -12.64 -23.41 -16.70
N SER A 16 -13.87 -23.23 -16.20
CA SER A 16 -14.42 -21.90 -15.99
C SER A 16 -13.51 -21.20 -14.98
N GLY A 17 -12.80 -20.18 -15.45
CA GLY A 17 -11.82 -19.44 -14.67
C GLY A 17 -12.38 -19.00 -13.33
N ALA A 18 -11.62 -19.26 -12.27
CA ALA A 18 -11.72 -18.46 -11.07
C ALA A 18 -11.32 -17.04 -11.48
N LEU A 19 -12.30 -16.16 -11.68
CA LEU A 19 -12.04 -14.72 -11.61
C LEU A 19 -11.38 -14.47 -10.25
N ALA A 20 -10.21 -13.86 -10.26
CA ALA A 20 -9.32 -13.81 -9.12
C ALA A 20 -9.78 -12.74 -8.14
N GLN A 21 -10.71 -13.12 -7.26
CA GLN A 21 -11.34 -12.28 -6.22
C GLN A 21 -10.39 -11.22 -5.66
N PRO A 22 -10.79 -9.94 -5.58
CA PRO A 22 -9.94 -8.87 -5.05
C PRO A 22 -9.56 -9.18 -3.60
N TYR A 23 -8.39 -8.75 -3.17
CA TYR A 23 -7.89 -8.99 -1.83
C TYR A 23 -7.05 -7.82 -1.32
N ILE A 24 -7.00 -7.65 0.00
CA ILE A 24 -6.03 -6.77 0.64
C ILE A 24 -4.78 -7.60 0.96
N MET A 25 -3.61 -7.15 0.53
CA MET A 25 -2.31 -7.71 0.91
C MET A 25 -1.73 -7.02 2.13
N MET A 26 -1.07 -7.80 2.98
CA MET A 26 -0.28 -7.29 4.09
C MET A 26 0.99 -8.13 4.25
N PRO A 27 2.18 -7.51 4.31
CA PRO A 27 3.36 -8.17 4.83
C PRO A 27 3.23 -8.42 6.34
N ASP A 28 3.46 -9.66 6.76
CA ASP A 28 3.78 -9.98 8.14
C ASP A 28 5.29 -9.95 8.31
N SER A 29 5.80 -8.88 8.93
CA SER A 29 7.24 -8.68 9.11
C SER A 29 7.87 -9.55 10.18
N THR A 30 7.06 -10.17 11.05
CA THR A 30 7.56 -11.06 12.11
C THR A 30 7.71 -12.47 11.56
N ASN A 31 6.72 -12.94 10.81
CA ASN A 31 6.70 -14.29 10.26
C ASN A 31 7.23 -14.38 8.81
N ASN A 32 7.63 -13.25 8.23
CA ASN A 32 8.17 -13.12 6.87
C ASN A 32 7.29 -13.82 5.82
N ARG A 33 6.06 -13.33 5.67
CA ARG A 33 5.09 -13.86 4.69
C ARG A 33 4.11 -12.78 4.22
N ILE A 34 3.45 -13.03 3.10
CA ILE A 34 2.29 -12.26 2.67
C ILE A 34 1.01 -12.91 3.20
N VAL A 35 0.14 -12.08 3.78
CA VAL A 35 -1.19 -12.42 4.27
C VAL A 35 -2.21 -11.69 3.40
N THR A 36 -3.34 -12.34 3.08
CA THR A 36 -4.44 -11.71 2.35
C THR A 36 -5.74 -11.71 3.13
N PHE A 37 -6.54 -10.68 2.88
CA PHE A 37 -7.82 -10.42 3.54
C PHE A 37 -8.90 -10.05 2.54
N ASP A 38 -10.14 -10.33 2.91
CA ASP A 38 -11.31 -9.94 2.14
C ASP A 38 -11.46 -8.40 2.19
N PRO A 39 -11.56 -7.73 1.04
CA PRO A 39 -11.61 -6.26 1.00
C PRO A 39 -12.95 -5.70 1.48
N PHE A 40 -14.01 -6.51 1.56
CA PHE A 40 -15.31 -6.09 2.04
C PHE A 40 -15.38 -6.06 3.57
N ASP A 41 -14.82 -7.06 4.26
CA ASP A 41 -14.95 -7.16 5.73
C ASP A 41 -13.67 -7.34 6.53
N GLY A 42 -12.52 -7.52 5.87
CA GLY A 42 -11.22 -7.68 6.51
C GLY A 42 -10.97 -9.06 7.11
N SER A 43 -11.83 -10.05 6.84
CA SER A 43 -11.59 -11.44 7.24
C SER A 43 -10.38 -12.03 6.51
N VAL A 44 -9.65 -12.94 7.16
CA VAL A 44 -8.46 -13.56 6.56
C VAL A 44 -8.87 -14.49 5.42
N MET A 45 -8.34 -14.26 4.22
CA MET A 45 -8.50 -15.14 3.06
C MET A 45 -7.38 -16.17 2.99
N ASN A 46 -6.12 -15.73 3.09
CA ASN A 46 -4.96 -16.61 3.10
C ASN A 46 -3.91 -16.12 4.11
N PRO A 47 -3.67 -16.85 5.22
CA PRO A 47 -2.69 -16.45 6.23
C PRO A 47 -1.23 -16.63 5.77
N ASN A 48 -0.98 -17.24 4.61
CA ASN A 48 0.36 -17.53 4.11
C ASN A 48 0.34 -17.67 2.57
N LEU A 49 0.08 -16.56 1.85
CA LEU A 49 0.07 -16.55 0.39
C LEU A 49 1.42 -17.03 -0.17
N PHE A 50 2.52 -16.49 0.36
CA PHE A 50 3.87 -17.00 0.16
C PHE A 50 4.83 -16.46 1.22
N ALA A 51 5.98 -17.14 1.38
CA ALA A 51 7.04 -16.73 2.28
C ALA A 51 7.92 -15.64 1.67
N LEU A 52 8.38 -14.70 2.51
CA LEU A 52 9.29 -13.61 2.17
C LEU A 52 10.70 -13.93 2.66
N ALA A 53 11.69 -13.29 2.04
CA ALA A 53 13.10 -13.51 2.32
C ALA A 53 13.59 -12.91 3.67
N GLY A 54 12.79 -12.10 4.35
CA GLY A 54 13.17 -11.41 5.58
C GLY A 54 13.34 -9.90 5.38
N GLY A 55 14.27 -9.28 6.11
CA GLY A 55 14.66 -7.87 5.92
C GLY A 55 13.67 -6.84 6.45
N THR A 56 12.75 -7.21 7.35
CA THR A 56 11.68 -6.32 7.85
C THR A 56 10.83 -5.77 6.69
N PRO A 57 10.01 -6.61 6.03
CA PRO A 57 9.15 -6.16 4.96
C PRO A 57 8.13 -5.14 5.49
N ILE A 58 7.89 -4.05 4.76
CA ILE A 58 7.02 -2.94 5.18
C ILE A 58 5.78 -2.83 4.29
N HIS A 59 5.98 -2.77 2.98
CA HIS A 59 4.91 -2.56 2.02
C HIS A 59 5.06 -3.56 0.88
N ALA A 60 3.97 -4.23 0.52
CA ALA A 60 3.86 -5.05 -0.68
C ALA A 60 2.83 -4.41 -1.61
N MET A 61 3.21 -4.18 -2.87
CA MET A 61 2.31 -3.62 -3.87
C MET A 61 2.49 -4.27 -5.24
N VAL A 62 1.47 -4.19 -6.07
CA VAL A 62 1.52 -4.71 -7.44
C VAL A 62 2.19 -3.69 -8.35
N VAL A 63 3.20 -4.14 -9.09
CA VAL A 63 3.90 -3.35 -10.13
C VAL A 63 3.94 -4.19 -11.41
N GLY A 64 3.13 -3.82 -12.40
CA GLY A 64 2.96 -4.64 -13.61
C GLY A 64 2.35 -6.00 -13.27
N ASN A 65 3.10 -7.09 -13.51
CA ASN A 65 2.68 -8.47 -13.22
C ASN A 65 3.49 -9.09 -12.04
N GLU A 66 4.01 -8.24 -11.18
CA GLU A 66 4.84 -8.62 -10.03
C GLU A 66 4.31 -8.01 -8.74
N ILE A 67 4.65 -8.65 -7.62
CA ILE A 67 4.53 -8.07 -6.29
C ILE A 67 5.91 -7.58 -5.89
N TRP A 68 6.02 -6.29 -5.61
CA TRP A 68 7.22 -5.66 -5.09
C TRP A 68 7.07 -5.44 -3.60
N VAL A 69 8.08 -5.82 -2.82
CA VAL A 69 8.08 -5.73 -1.36
C VAL A 69 9.26 -4.90 -0.90
N SER A 70 9.00 -3.79 -0.24
CA SER A 70 10.04 -2.96 0.39
C SER A 70 10.51 -3.59 1.70
N GLU A 71 11.82 -3.66 1.91
CA GLU A 71 12.42 -4.24 3.10
C GLU A 71 13.29 -3.23 3.83
N GLN A 72 12.90 -2.88 5.06
CA GLN A 72 13.55 -1.83 5.83
C GLN A 72 14.97 -2.20 6.28
N GLY A 73 15.15 -3.36 6.88
CA GLY A 73 16.47 -3.86 7.29
C GLY A 73 17.17 -4.64 6.17
N GLY A 74 16.44 -4.92 5.08
CA GLY A 74 16.98 -5.57 3.90
C GLY A 74 17.55 -4.60 2.86
N ASP A 75 17.35 -3.28 3.06
CA ASP A 75 17.80 -2.18 2.20
C ASP A 75 17.54 -2.41 0.72
N ARG A 76 16.38 -3.00 0.39
CA ARG A 76 16.04 -3.37 -0.99
C ARG A 76 14.56 -3.53 -1.20
N VAL A 77 14.16 -3.52 -2.46
CA VAL A 77 12.83 -3.98 -2.88
C VAL A 77 12.98 -5.39 -3.44
N SER A 78 12.37 -6.40 -2.83
CA SER A 78 12.30 -7.75 -3.39
C SER A 78 11.13 -7.90 -4.36
N ARG A 79 11.33 -8.67 -5.43
CA ARG A 79 10.37 -8.85 -6.53
C ARG A 79 9.91 -10.29 -6.58
N TRP A 80 8.59 -10.46 -6.71
CA TRP A 80 7.93 -11.75 -6.63
C TRP A 80 6.90 -11.88 -7.74
N SER A 81 6.69 -13.09 -8.25
CA SER A 81 5.52 -13.36 -9.08
C SER A 81 4.25 -13.19 -8.25
N MET A 82 3.10 -13.06 -8.92
CA MET A 82 1.79 -13.03 -8.26
C MET A 82 1.49 -14.28 -7.40
N THR A 83 2.26 -15.36 -7.59
CA THR A 83 2.16 -16.62 -6.84
C THR A 83 3.35 -16.86 -5.89
N GLY A 84 4.21 -15.86 -5.67
CA GLY A 84 5.31 -15.95 -4.70
C GLY A 84 6.59 -16.62 -5.17
N THR A 85 6.80 -16.77 -6.49
CA THR A 85 8.11 -17.18 -7.02
C THR A 85 9.07 -15.98 -6.99
N PRO A 86 10.28 -16.06 -6.43
CA PRO A 86 11.24 -14.96 -6.46
C PRO A 86 11.64 -14.60 -7.89
N LEU A 87 11.59 -13.32 -8.24
CA LEU A 87 11.97 -12.79 -9.57
C LEU A 87 13.23 -11.94 -9.53
N GLY A 88 13.64 -11.46 -8.35
CA GLY A 88 14.86 -10.67 -8.18
C GLY A 88 14.69 -9.61 -7.10
N GLN A 89 15.53 -8.58 -7.17
CA GLN A 89 15.50 -7.46 -6.23
C GLN A 89 16.03 -6.18 -6.90
N ILE A 90 15.67 -5.04 -6.32
CA ILE A 90 16.08 -3.70 -6.73
C ILE A 90 16.80 -3.03 -5.57
N GLY A 91 17.86 -2.28 -5.87
CA GLY A 91 18.46 -1.35 -4.93
C GLY A 91 19.43 -1.94 -3.91
N THR A 92 20.16 -3.02 -4.26
CA THR A 92 21.30 -3.50 -3.44
C THR A 92 22.42 -2.46 -3.30
N ALA A 93 22.37 -1.37 -4.08
CA ALA A 93 23.10 -0.13 -3.89
C ALA A 93 22.11 1.04 -4.08
N GLY A 94 22.31 2.13 -3.34
CA GLY A 94 21.50 3.34 -3.42
C GLY A 94 20.24 3.36 -2.55
N LEU A 95 19.95 2.29 -1.79
CA LEU A 95 18.86 2.21 -0.82
C LEU A 95 19.37 1.90 0.58
N ASP A 96 18.77 2.54 1.58
CA ASP A 96 19.02 2.35 3.00
C ASP A 96 17.77 2.73 3.80
N ASN A 97 17.33 1.82 4.67
CA ASN A 97 16.21 2.02 5.57
C ASN A 97 14.93 2.44 4.83
N ILE A 98 14.65 1.78 3.71
CA ILE A 98 13.47 2.08 2.91
C ILE A 98 12.19 1.60 3.61
N ARG A 99 11.08 2.32 3.42
CA ARG A 99 9.78 1.94 4.01
C ARG A 99 8.72 1.89 2.92
N GLY A 100 7.68 2.72 3.01
CA GLY A 100 6.59 2.77 2.06
C GLY A 100 7.03 3.11 0.64
N MET A 101 6.23 2.60 -0.30
CA MET A 101 6.36 2.82 -1.74
C MET A 101 5.02 3.32 -2.31
N GLY A 102 5.02 3.93 -3.49
CA GLY A 102 3.81 4.25 -4.24
C GLY A 102 4.06 4.30 -5.74
N LEU A 103 3.10 3.85 -6.55
CA LEU A 103 3.18 3.82 -8.01
C LEU A 103 2.32 4.95 -8.59
N VAL A 104 2.95 5.91 -9.27
CA VAL A 104 2.26 7.05 -9.88
C VAL A 104 2.80 7.27 -11.29
N ALA A 105 1.90 7.26 -12.28
CA ALA A 105 2.22 7.54 -13.68
C ALA A 105 3.40 6.72 -14.26
N GLY A 106 3.53 5.44 -13.87
CA GLY A 106 4.60 4.55 -14.34
C GLY A 106 5.92 4.66 -13.57
N THR A 107 5.97 5.45 -12.50
CA THR A 107 7.12 5.57 -11.61
C THR A 107 6.79 5.02 -10.22
N VAL A 108 7.66 4.16 -9.71
CA VAL A 108 7.64 3.69 -8.32
C VAL A 108 8.49 4.64 -7.48
N TYR A 109 7.85 5.30 -6.53
CA TYR A 109 8.48 6.19 -5.55
C TYR A 109 8.71 5.40 -4.26
N VAL A 110 9.92 5.43 -3.73
CA VAL A 110 10.35 4.65 -2.57
C VAL A 110 10.93 5.62 -1.54
N THR A 111 10.41 5.58 -0.31
CA THR A 111 10.99 6.37 0.79
C THR A 111 12.37 5.83 1.17
N ASN A 112 13.32 6.72 1.45
CA ASN A 112 14.67 6.38 1.91
C ASN A 112 15.06 7.28 3.08
N ALA A 113 15.69 6.70 4.11
CA ALA A 113 16.02 7.42 5.35
C ALA A 113 17.36 6.94 5.93
N GLY A 114 18.39 6.94 5.09
CA GLY A 114 19.72 6.54 5.47
C GLY A 114 20.73 6.73 4.33
N THR A 115 22.02 6.60 4.64
CA THR A 115 23.14 6.85 3.73
C THR A 115 24.04 5.63 3.52
N ALA A 116 23.73 4.49 4.13
CA ALA A 116 24.42 3.24 3.85
C ALA A 116 24.21 2.82 2.39
N ASN A 117 25.04 1.91 1.90
CA ASN A 117 24.96 1.37 0.53
C ASN A 117 25.00 2.43 -0.59
N GLY A 118 25.47 3.65 -0.31
CA GLY A 118 25.46 4.78 -1.25
C GLY A 118 24.10 5.46 -1.41
N ALA A 119 23.17 5.26 -0.46
CA ALA A 119 21.85 5.86 -0.48
C ALA A 119 21.89 7.38 -0.24
N PRO A 120 20.90 8.14 -0.77
CA PRO A 120 20.93 9.61 -0.79
C PRO A 120 20.54 10.29 0.54
N GLY A 121 20.37 9.55 1.64
CA GLY A 121 19.85 10.11 2.89
C GLY A 121 18.33 10.25 2.88
N ASN A 122 17.80 11.27 3.56
CA ASN A 122 16.36 11.53 3.59
C ASN A 122 15.87 11.97 2.20
N ALA A 123 15.20 11.05 1.50
CA ALA A 123 14.85 11.21 0.10
C ALA A 123 13.65 10.34 -0.31
N VAL A 124 13.12 10.64 -1.49
CA VAL A 124 12.33 9.71 -2.29
C VAL A 124 13.18 9.26 -3.48
N VAL A 125 13.42 7.96 -3.57
CA VAL A 125 14.14 7.30 -4.67
C VAL A 125 13.12 6.78 -5.68
N MET A 126 13.41 6.93 -6.97
CA MET A 126 12.47 6.63 -8.06
C MET A 126 12.98 5.51 -8.95
N PHE A 127 12.08 4.62 -9.33
CA PHE A 127 12.34 3.55 -10.30
C PHE A 127 11.24 3.51 -11.36
N ASP A 128 11.56 3.06 -12.56
CA ASP A 128 10.52 2.67 -13.53
C ASP A 128 9.89 1.31 -13.10
N THR A 129 8.85 0.88 -13.81
CA THR A 129 8.18 -0.41 -13.51
C THR A 129 9.01 -1.65 -13.87
N ASN A 130 10.18 -1.49 -14.49
CA ASN A 130 11.14 -2.58 -14.72
C ASN A 130 12.22 -2.65 -13.64
N GLY A 131 12.26 -1.67 -12.73
CA GLY A 131 13.24 -1.56 -11.65
C GLY A 131 14.50 -0.76 -12.01
N ASN A 132 14.50 -0.05 -13.14
CA ASN A 132 15.62 0.83 -13.50
C ASN A 132 15.58 2.11 -12.66
N PRO A 133 16.71 2.57 -12.11
CA PRO A 133 16.75 3.80 -11.32
C PRO A 133 16.48 5.04 -12.19
N MET A 134 15.64 5.94 -11.68
CA MET A 134 15.26 7.21 -12.33
C MET A 134 15.79 8.45 -11.58
N GLY A 135 16.53 8.25 -10.49
CA GLY A 135 17.07 9.32 -9.64
C GLY A 135 16.33 9.43 -8.31
N SER A 136 16.54 10.55 -7.60
CA SER A 136 15.91 10.82 -6.31
C SER A 136 15.75 12.32 -6.08
N PHE A 137 14.93 12.69 -5.11
CA PHE A 137 14.88 14.06 -4.58
C PHE A 137 14.87 14.03 -3.05
N THR A 138 15.44 15.06 -2.42
CA THR A 138 15.56 15.11 -0.97
C THR A 138 14.24 15.50 -0.30
N THR A 139 14.00 14.94 0.88
CA THR A 139 12.90 15.35 1.79
C THR A 139 13.41 16.10 3.02
N THR A 140 14.71 16.41 3.08
CA THR A 140 15.34 17.06 4.24
C THR A 140 14.67 18.39 4.58
N GLY A 141 14.33 18.58 5.85
CA GLY A 141 13.65 19.79 6.35
C GLY A 141 12.16 19.90 5.97
N LEU A 142 11.63 18.94 5.20
CA LEU A 142 10.23 18.90 4.78
C LEU A 142 9.53 17.67 5.38
N ALA A 143 9.88 16.46 4.93
CA ALA A 143 9.47 15.20 5.55
C ALA A 143 10.76 14.47 5.98
N PRO A 144 11.43 14.94 7.05
CA PRO A 144 12.65 14.29 7.53
C PRO A 144 12.31 12.83 7.91
N SER A 145 13.16 11.85 7.63
CA SER A 145 12.82 10.41 7.80
C SER A 145 11.46 10.01 7.15
N PRO A 146 11.36 10.07 5.81
CA PRO A 146 10.13 9.75 5.09
C PRO A 146 9.72 8.29 5.30
N PHE A 147 8.41 8.01 5.34
CA PHE A 147 7.89 6.71 5.77
C PHE A 147 6.84 6.10 4.84
N GLY A 148 5.92 6.88 4.31
CA GLY A 148 4.88 6.42 3.37
C GLY A 148 4.73 7.35 2.17
N ILE A 149 4.25 6.80 1.04
CA ILE A 149 3.93 7.54 -0.19
C ILE A 149 2.45 7.35 -0.50
N LEU A 150 1.75 8.43 -0.86
CA LEU A 150 0.39 8.35 -1.41
C LEU A 150 0.25 9.28 -2.62
N ALA A 151 -0.27 8.78 -3.73
CA ALA A 151 -0.58 9.60 -4.89
C ALA A 151 -1.63 10.66 -4.53
N HIS A 152 -1.40 11.92 -4.87
CA HIS A 152 -2.28 12.99 -4.41
C HIS A 152 -2.30 14.20 -5.33
N GLN A 153 -3.46 14.43 -5.96
CA GLN A 153 -3.77 15.63 -6.74
C GLN A 153 -2.67 16.04 -7.74
N GLY A 154 -2.18 15.08 -8.54
CA GLY A 154 -1.10 15.30 -9.52
C GLY A 154 0.32 15.34 -8.96
N GLY A 155 0.48 15.09 -7.65
CA GLY A 155 1.76 14.91 -6.97
C GLY A 155 1.72 13.71 -6.03
N ILE A 156 2.51 13.77 -4.97
CA ILE A 156 2.52 12.77 -3.90
C ILE A 156 2.48 13.42 -2.53
N LEU A 157 1.85 12.75 -1.57
CA LEU A 157 2.07 12.96 -0.15
C LEU A 157 3.18 12.04 0.33
N VAL A 158 4.04 12.57 1.19
CA VAL A 158 5.11 11.83 1.86
C VAL A 158 4.93 12.01 3.36
N SER A 159 4.61 10.92 4.06
CA SER A 159 4.52 10.92 5.52
C SER A 159 5.91 10.79 6.16
N SER A 160 6.04 11.22 7.41
CA SER A 160 7.29 11.25 8.15
C SER A 160 7.18 10.58 9.51
N SER A 161 8.26 9.88 9.90
CA SER A 161 8.40 9.33 11.25
C SER A 161 8.88 10.33 12.30
N SER A 162 9.20 11.56 11.91
CA SER A 162 9.71 12.60 12.80
C SER A 162 8.78 13.81 12.81
N GLY A 163 8.71 14.49 13.96
CA GLY A 163 7.96 15.73 14.08
C GLY A 163 8.51 16.85 13.18
N ASN A 164 7.75 17.93 13.09
CA ASN A 164 7.90 19.01 12.10
C ASN A 164 7.55 18.54 10.68
N ASN A 165 6.25 18.60 10.40
CA ASN A 165 5.56 18.30 9.15
C ASN A 165 5.37 16.80 8.89
N ASP A 166 4.40 16.25 9.62
CA ASP A 166 3.99 14.84 9.58
C ASP A 166 3.73 14.34 8.16
N ILE A 167 3.16 15.18 7.28
CA ILE A 167 2.89 14.84 5.89
C ILE A 167 3.17 16.04 4.98
N HIS A 168 4.12 15.90 4.06
CA HIS A 168 4.45 16.92 3.06
C HIS A 168 3.92 16.57 1.67
N LYS A 169 3.55 17.58 0.88
CA LYS A 169 3.14 17.42 -0.51
C LYS A 169 4.28 17.81 -1.46
N PHE A 170 4.58 16.93 -2.41
CA PHE A 170 5.55 17.16 -3.47
C PHE A 170 4.88 17.03 -4.84
N ASN A 171 5.37 17.76 -5.83
CA ASN A 171 5.09 17.42 -7.23
C ASN A 171 5.90 16.18 -7.64
N LEU A 172 5.57 15.57 -8.79
CA LEU A 172 6.25 14.36 -9.27
C LEU A 172 7.73 14.55 -9.62
N ALA A 173 8.18 15.79 -9.82
CA ALA A 173 9.59 16.13 -10.02
C ALA A 173 10.35 16.39 -8.70
N GLY A 174 9.71 16.21 -7.54
CA GLY A 174 10.33 16.42 -6.23
C GLY A 174 10.31 17.85 -5.70
N GLY A 175 9.65 18.78 -6.40
CA GLY A 175 9.45 20.14 -5.92
C GLY A 175 8.43 20.17 -4.79
N SER A 176 8.78 20.84 -3.68
CA SER A 176 7.88 21.08 -2.55
C SER A 176 6.64 21.88 -2.99
N ILE A 177 5.46 21.39 -2.63
CA ILE A 177 4.18 22.11 -2.78
C ILE A 177 3.73 22.70 -1.44
N GLY A 178 4.13 22.09 -0.32
CA GLY A 178 3.85 22.58 1.03
C GLY A 178 3.49 21.46 2.01
N ALA A 179 3.39 21.80 3.28
CA ALA A 179 2.87 20.88 4.29
C ALA A 179 1.40 20.53 3.96
N PHE A 180 1.08 19.23 3.99
CA PHE A 180 -0.31 18.76 3.92
C PHE A 180 -0.89 18.68 5.32
N HIS A 181 -0.15 18.10 6.27
CA HIS A 181 -0.56 18.02 7.66
C HIS A 181 0.62 18.14 8.60
N ASN A 182 0.42 18.87 9.70
CA ASN A 182 1.35 18.93 10.82
C ASN A 182 0.56 19.22 12.10
N SER A 183 0.62 18.35 13.10
CA SER A 183 -0.05 18.58 14.37
C SER A 183 0.66 17.89 15.53
N THR A 184 0.19 18.16 16.76
CA THR A 184 0.57 17.37 17.93
C THR A 184 -0.29 16.11 18.10
N SER A 185 -1.39 16.00 17.34
CA SER A 185 -2.35 14.89 17.40
C SER A 185 -2.02 13.72 16.49
N LEU A 186 -1.15 13.95 15.51
CA LEU A 186 -0.54 12.94 14.68
C LEU A 186 0.96 12.98 14.94
N ASN A 187 1.58 11.83 15.20
CA ASN A 187 3.02 11.74 15.39
C ASN A 187 3.50 10.40 14.87
N PHE A 188 4.57 10.43 14.07
CA PHE A 188 5.12 9.30 13.36
C PHE A 188 4.04 8.71 12.44
N ALA A 189 3.71 9.48 11.41
CA ALA A 189 2.75 9.07 10.39
C ALA A 189 3.38 7.98 9.51
N GLU A 190 2.73 6.82 9.47
CA GLU A 190 3.13 5.70 8.62
C GLU A 190 2.26 5.65 7.34
N GLN A 191 1.48 4.60 7.14
CA GLN A 191 0.69 4.43 5.92
C GLN A 191 -0.41 5.48 5.82
N MET A 192 -0.66 5.91 4.58
CA MET A 192 -1.80 6.74 4.20
C MET A 192 -2.62 6.01 3.15
N ASN A 193 -3.95 6.14 3.20
CA ASN A 193 -4.87 5.61 2.19
C ASN A 193 -6.10 6.51 2.03
N TYR A 194 -6.74 6.47 0.87
CA TYR A 194 -8.02 7.17 0.70
C TYR A 194 -9.16 6.39 1.35
N ALA A 195 -10.05 7.11 2.02
CA ALA A 195 -11.37 6.65 2.41
C ALA A 195 -12.36 6.82 1.24
N ALA A 196 -13.51 6.16 1.34
CA ALA A 196 -14.58 6.17 0.34
C ALA A 196 -15.20 7.56 0.12
N ASP A 197 -15.08 8.47 1.09
CA ASP A 197 -15.49 9.87 1.00
C ASP A 197 -14.43 10.76 0.30
N GLY A 198 -13.28 10.18 -0.08
CA GLY A 198 -12.16 10.88 -0.70
C GLY A 198 -11.16 11.47 0.30
N ASN A 199 -11.44 11.44 1.60
CA ASN A 199 -10.52 11.92 2.64
C ASN A 199 -9.35 10.96 2.86
N VAL A 200 -8.30 11.42 3.54
CA VAL A 200 -7.07 10.64 3.74
C VAL A 200 -7.07 10.02 5.13
N LEU A 201 -7.08 8.69 5.21
CA LEU A 201 -6.79 7.94 6.43
C LEU A 201 -5.28 7.85 6.63
N VAL A 202 -4.81 8.01 7.87
CA VAL A 202 -3.39 7.94 8.21
C VAL A 202 -3.20 7.14 9.50
N ALA A 203 -2.26 6.21 9.48
CA ALA A 203 -1.82 5.48 10.68
C ALA A 203 -0.76 6.30 11.44
N GLY A 204 -1.07 6.69 12.68
CA GLY A 204 -0.17 7.42 13.57
C GLY A 204 0.46 6.48 14.60
N PHE A 205 1.71 6.08 14.35
CA PHE A 205 2.39 5.06 15.15
C PHE A 205 2.63 5.52 16.59
N SER A 206 3.26 6.69 16.77
CA SER A 206 3.57 7.23 18.10
C SER A 206 2.40 7.94 18.75
N SER A 207 1.49 8.52 17.95
CA SER A 207 0.23 9.08 18.46
C SER A 207 -0.82 8.03 18.81
N ASN A 208 -0.57 6.74 18.54
CA ASN A 208 -1.44 5.61 18.90
C ASN A 208 -2.87 5.77 18.36
N ASN A 209 -3.00 6.25 17.14
CA ASN A 209 -4.29 6.51 16.53
C ASN A 209 -4.28 6.25 15.03
N VAL A 210 -5.47 6.15 14.47
CA VAL A 210 -5.71 6.40 13.05
C VAL A 210 -6.49 7.70 12.96
N VAL A 211 -6.09 8.57 12.04
CA VAL A 211 -6.75 9.85 11.78
C VAL A 211 -7.36 9.87 10.39
N ARG A 212 -8.44 10.63 10.22
CA ARG A 212 -9.00 11.02 8.92
C ARG A 212 -8.74 12.50 8.70
N LEU A 213 -8.11 12.84 7.58
CA LEU A 213 -7.74 14.20 7.21
C LEU A 213 -8.53 14.65 5.97
N ASP A 214 -8.97 15.90 5.96
CA ASP A 214 -9.61 16.52 4.82
C ASP A 214 -8.69 16.48 3.60
N VAL A 215 -9.19 15.97 2.47
CA VAL A 215 -8.37 15.74 1.27
C VAL A 215 -7.80 17.02 0.67
N ASN A 216 -8.43 18.18 0.87
CA ASN A 216 -8.00 19.41 0.22
C ASN A 216 -7.06 20.23 1.11
N THR A 217 -7.32 20.21 2.41
CA THR A 217 -6.66 21.08 3.39
C THR A 217 -5.72 20.34 4.33
N GLY A 218 -5.85 19.01 4.41
CA GLY A 218 -5.18 18.17 5.40
C GLY A 218 -5.64 18.42 6.84
N ALA A 219 -6.73 19.17 7.06
CA ALA A 219 -7.28 19.40 8.39
C ALA A 219 -7.75 18.08 9.03
N LEU A 220 -7.51 17.91 10.33
CA LEU A 220 -8.01 16.75 11.08
C LEU A 220 -9.55 16.78 11.14
N ILE A 221 -10.20 15.72 10.67
CA ILE A 221 -11.66 15.55 10.73
C ILE A 221 -12.04 14.72 11.96
N GLU A 222 -11.45 13.53 12.08
CA GLU A 222 -11.72 12.61 13.17
C GLU A 222 -10.53 11.69 13.44
N SER A 223 -10.57 11.01 14.58
CA SER A 223 -9.61 9.99 14.94
C SER A 223 -10.24 8.89 15.79
N PHE A 224 -9.56 7.75 15.87
CA PHE A 224 -9.85 6.69 16.83
C PHE A 224 -8.55 6.08 17.36
N ALA A 225 -8.64 5.49 18.57
CA ALA A 225 -7.50 4.87 19.22
C ALA A 225 -7.08 3.60 18.47
N ALA A 226 -5.80 3.52 18.12
CA ALA A 226 -5.18 2.43 17.38
C ALA A 226 -3.71 2.35 17.77
N SER A 227 -3.40 1.63 18.85
CA SER A 227 -2.06 1.65 19.44
C SER A 227 -1.01 1.07 18.50
N GLY A 228 0.05 1.84 18.26
CA GLY A 228 1.14 1.50 17.36
C GLY A 228 0.67 1.25 15.92
N ALA A 229 -0.32 2.02 15.44
CA ALA A 229 -0.86 1.85 14.08
C ALA A 229 0.23 2.02 13.02
N ARG A 230 0.25 1.10 12.04
CA ARG A 230 1.25 1.04 10.96
C ARG A 230 0.61 1.13 9.57
N GLY A 231 -0.36 0.27 9.33
CA GLY A 231 -1.17 0.23 8.11
C GLY A 231 -2.61 0.62 8.37
N VAL A 232 -3.29 1.12 7.33
CA VAL A 232 -4.70 1.52 7.39
C VAL A 232 -5.35 1.43 6.01
N ILE A 233 -6.59 0.93 5.94
CA ILE A 233 -7.44 0.98 4.74
C ILE A 233 -8.93 0.93 5.13
N GLN A 234 -9.80 1.57 4.35
CA GLN A 234 -11.25 1.41 4.54
C GLN A 234 -11.76 0.18 3.79
N LEU A 235 -12.58 -0.62 4.46
CA LEU A 235 -13.21 -1.82 3.93
C LEU A 235 -14.51 -1.51 3.19
N GLY A 236 -14.95 -2.41 2.31
CA GLY A 236 -16.18 -2.27 1.52
C GLY A 236 -17.46 -2.16 2.35
N ASN A 237 -17.48 -2.71 3.56
CA ASN A 237 -18.59 -2.56 4.51
C ASN A 237 -18.56 -1.24 5.31
N GLY A 238 -17.58 -0.36 5.04
CA GLY A 238 -17.42 0.95 5.68
C GLY A 238 -16.57 0.95 6.94
N ASN A 239 -16.23 -0.22 7.51
CA ASN A 239 -15.31 -0.33 8.63
C ASN A 239 -13.87 0.00 8.21
N ILE A 240 -12.98 0.20 9.17
CA ILE A 240 -11.58 0.54 8.91
C ILE A 240 -10.70 -0.61 9.39
N MET A 241 -9.94 -1.18 8.48
CA MET A 241 -8.90 -2.14 8.83
C MET A 241 -7.59 -1.38 9.10
N TRP A 242 -6.89 -1.75 10.17
CA TRP A 242 -5.62 -1.17 10.54
C TRP A 242 -4.68 -2.22 11.13
N THR A 243 -3.39 -1.95 11.16
CA THR A 243 -2.38 -2.93 11.61
C THR A 243 -1.45 -2.36 12.65
N ASN A 244 -0.83 -3.24 13.44
CA ASN A 244 0.28 -2.92 14.32
C ASN A 244 1.21 -4.13 14.48
N GLY A 245 2.15 -4.05 15.42
CA GLY A 245 3.09 -5.15 15.71
C GLY A 245 2.46 -6.45 16.21
N SER A 246 1.17 -6.45 16.58
CA SER A 246 0.44 -7.63 17.03
C SER A 246 -0.48 -8.22 15.95
N GLY A 247 -0.72 -7.50 14.85
CA GLY A 247 -1.37 -8.06 13.67
C GLY A 247 -2.29 -7.07 12.97
N ALA A 248 -3.39 -7.58 12.43
CA ALA A 248 -4.41 -6.80 11.76
C ALA A 248 -5.70 -6.76 12.58
N HIS A 249 -6.33 -5.60 12.60
CA HIS A 249 -7.53 -5.29 13.37
C HIS A 249 -8.57 -4.65 12.47
N VAL A 250 -9.85 -4.85 12.79
CA VAL A 250 -10.97 -4.15 12.16
C VAL A 250 -11.63 -3.27 13.21
N PHE A 251 -11.64 -1.97 12.95
CA PHE A 251 -12.39 -0.97 13.69
C PHE A 251 -13.80 -0.87 13.14
N ASN A 252 -14.78 -1.27 13.95
CA ASN A 252 -16.19 -1.09 13.66
C ASN A 252 -16.58 0.37 13.91
N VAL A 253 -16.94 1.10 12.85
CA VAL A 253 -17.22 2.53 12.91
C VAL A 253 -18.48 2.88 13.70
N THR A 254 -19.44 1.94 13.76
CA THR A 254 -20.71 2.11 14.48
C THR A 254 -20.53 1.90 15.98
N THR A 255 -19.88 0.80 16.38
CA THR A 255 -19.65 0.49 17.81
C THR A 255 -18.42 1.17 18.39
N ARG A 256 -17.56 1.73 17.53
CA ARG A 256 -16.28 2.36 17.86
C ARG A 256 -15.31 1.44 18.60
N THR A 257 -15.27 0.17 18.20
CA THR A 257 -14.41 -0.86 18.79
C THR A 257 -13.55 -1.54 17.74
N SER A 258 -12.29 -1.81 18.07
CA SER A 258 -11.38 -2.61 17.25
C SER A 258 -11.38 -4.07 17.70
N SER A 259 -11.38 -5.00 16.74
CA SER A 259 -11.21 -6.44 16.97
C SER A 259 -10.05 -6.99 16.15
N LEU A 260 -9.20 -7.82 16.75
CA LEU A 260 -8.13 -8.53 16.06
C LEU A 260 -8.71 -9.56 15.09
N VAL A 261 -8.27 -9.52 13.83
CA VAL A 261 -8.67 -10.49 12.79
C VAL A 261 -7.52 -11.40 12.37
N TYR A 262 -6.28 -10.99 12.63
CA TYR A 262 -5.08 -11.78 12.36
C TYR A 262 -3.98 -11.44 13.36
N SER A 263 -3.25 -12.44 13.85
CA SER A 263 -2.10 -12.28 14.75
C SER A 263 -0.78 -12.42 13.98
N GLY A 264 0.11 -11.43 14.12
CA GLY A 264 1.40 -11.39 13.44
C GLY A 264 2.03 -10.00 13.41
N GLY A 265 3.16 -9.82 12.73
CA GLY A 265 3.83 -8.53 12.59
C GLY A 265 3.21 -7.66 11.50
N GLY A 266 2.01 -7.12 11.73
CA GLY A 266 1.26 -6.36 10.74
C GLY A 266 1.98 -5.09 10.24
N ARG A 267 1.85 -4.83 8.94
CA ARG A 267 2.44 -3.69 8.21
C ARG A 267 1.43 -3.10 7.22
N TYR A 268 1.87 -2.53 6.11
CA TYR A 268 0.99 -1.76 5.21
C TYR A 268 -0.04 -2.67 4.53
N LEU A 269 -1.23 -2.11 4.34
CA LEU A 269 -2.38 -2.76 3.70
C LEU A 269 -2.55 -2.23 2.27
N GLU A 270 -2.44 -3.10 1.27
CA GLU A 270 -2.59 -2.73 -0.14
C GLU A 270 -3.78 -3.47 -0.75
N LEU A 271 -4.74 -2.74 -1.33
CA LEU A 271 -5.81 -3.36 -2.10
C LEU A 271 -5.29 -3.82 -3.46
N VAL A 272 -5.36 -5.12 -3.72
CA VAL A 272 -5.17 -5.70 -5.05
C VAL A 272 -6.53 -5.87 -5.69
N PRO A 273 -6.88 -5.05 -6.69
CA PRO A 273 -8.11 -5.25 -7.43
C PRO A 273 -8.01 -6.56 -8.23
N GLU A 274 -9.16 -7.07 -8.68
CA GLU A 274 -9.20 -8.08 -9.73
C GLU A 274 -8.25 -7.67 -10.86
N PRO A 275 -7.48 -8.59 -11.45
CA PRO A 275 -6.83 -8.33 -12.72
C PRO A 275 -7.95 -7.87 -13.66
N MET A 276 -7.97 -6.58 -13.96
CA MET A 276 -8.91 -6.03 -14.93
C MET A 276 -8.73 -6.88 -16.18
N SER A 277 -9.73 -7.70 -16.51
CA SER A 277 -9.88 -8.12 -17.91
C SER A 277 -9.75 -6.83 -18.71
N LEU A 278 -8.85 -6.83 -19.69
CA LEU A 278 -8.25 -5.66 -20.36
C LEU A 278 -9.26 -4.82 -21.18
N PHE A 279 -10.53 -4.76 -20.77
CA PHE A 279 -11.66 -4.16 -21.46
C PHE A 279 -12.37 -3.04 -20.68
N GLY A 280 -11.90 -2.66 -19.48
CA GLY A 280 -12.63 -1.72 -18.62
C GLY A 280 -12.03 -0.32 -18.41
N LEU A 281 -10.78 -0.05 -18.82
CA LEU A 281 -10.08 1.21 -18.51
C LEU A 281 -10.37 2.32 -19.54
N GLY A 282 -11.66 2.61 -19.74
CA GLY A 282 -12.13 3.64 -20.67
C GLY A 282 -13.15 4.65 -20.14
N ALA A 283 -13.84 4.42 -19.01
CA ALA A 283 -14.96 5.31 -18.63
C ALA A 283 -15.35 5.30 -17.13
N GLY A 284 -14.38 5.21 -16.22
CA GLY A 284 -14.65 5.03 -14.77
C GLY A 284 -14.46 6.25 -13.86
N LEU A 285 -14.25 7.47 -14.38
CA LEU A 285 -13.93 8.65 -13.56
C LEU A 285 -14.82 9.88 -13.81
N ALA A 286 -16.02 9.71 -14.37
CA ALA A 286 -16.94 10.82 -14.59
C ALA A 286 -18.41 10.42 -14.44
N LEU A 287 -18.85 10.06 -13.23
CA LEU A 287 -20.28 9.93 -12.93
C LEU A 287 -20.57 10.35 -11.49
N LEU A 288 -20.45 11.65 -11.22
CA LEU A 288 -21.10 12.31 -10.09
C LEU A 288 -21.16 13.83 -10.28
N ALA A 289 -21.80 14.31 -11.36
CA ALA A 289 -22.32 15.69 -11.41
C ALA A 289 -23.30 15.90 -12.58
N ARG A 290 -24.59 15.57 -12.37
CA ARG A 290 -25.64 16.43 -12.94
C ARG A 290 -26.92 16.33 -12.13
N ARG A 291 -27.03 17.21 -11.13
CA ARG A 291 -28.29 17.56 -10.49
C ARG A 291 -29.18 18.29 -11.52
N ARG A 292 -30.44 17.85 -11.53
CA ARG A 292 -31.62 18.37 -12.22
C ARG A 292 -31.67 19.90 -12.34
N ARG A 293 -32.11 20.40 -13.50
CA ARG A 293 -33.01 21.57 -13.57
C ARG A 293 -34.24 21.17 -14.39
N LYS A 294 -35.41 21.36 -13.78
CA LYS A 294 -36.73 21.33 -14.41
C LYS A 294 -36.97 22.66 -15.14
N ALA A 295 -37.52 22.57 -16.34
CA ALA A 295 -38.61 23.41 -16.84
C ALA A 295 -39.41 22.50 -17.77
#